data_AF-A0A840THF1-F1
#
_entry.id   AF-A0A840THF1-F1
#
_cell.length_a   1.000
_cell.length_b   1.000
_cell.length_c   1.000
_cell.angle_alpha   90.00
_cell.angle_beta   90.00
_cell.angle_gamma   90.00
#
_symmetry.space_group_name_H-M   'P 1'
#
loop_
_entity.id
_entity.type
_entity.pdbx_description
1 polymer ?
#
loop_
_entity_poly.entity_id
_entity_poly.type
_entity_poly.pdbx_seq_one_letter_code
_entity_poly.pdbx_strand_id
1 'polypeptide(L)'
;MELITNDKDKITWHLACRAEDVPEDGGACALIEGRQIAIFNFTRRNEWYATDNQCPHRQQMALARGMIGSQLDEPKVACPFHKKTFSLRDGSCLSGDAYRIETYPVRVKEGLVYVGL
;
A
#
# COMPACT_ATOMS: atom_id res chain seq x y z
N MET A 1 5.54 -11.28 -39.37
CA MET A 1 4.38 -11.51 -38.47
C MET A 1 4.72 -10.79 -37.19
N GLU A 2 4.13 -9.61 -36.99
CA GLU A 2 4.43 -8.75 -35.85
C GLU A 2 4.12 -9.50 -34.55
N LEU A 3 5.13 -9.60 -33.68
CA LEU A 3 4.95 -10.06 -32.32
C LEU A 3 4.37 -8.87 -31.55
N ILE A 4 3.05 -8.82 -31.44
CA ILE A 4 2.37 -7.99 -30.43
C ILE A 4 2.54 -8.72 -29.10
N THR A 5 3.66 -8.50 -28.42
CA THR A 5 3.81 -8.87 -27.01
C THR A 5 3.18 -7.76 -26.19
N ASN A 6 1.92 -7.93 -25.81
CA ASN A 6 1.32 -7.08 -24.79
C ASN A 6 1.78 -7.61 -23.43
N ASP A 7 2.81 -6.97 -22.89
CA ASP A 7 3.48 -7.23 -21.61
C ASP A 7 2.53 -6.86 -20.45
N LYS A 8 1.46 -7.63 -20.27
CA LYS A 8 0.63 -7.54 -19.06
C LYS A 8 1.20 -8.52 -18.04
N ASP A 9 2.11 -8.00 -17.23
CA ASP A 9 2.68 -8.66 -16.05
C ASP A 9 1.64 -9.54 -15.35
N LYS A 10 1.94 -10.82 -15.23
CA LYS A 10 1.12 -11.76 -14.47
C LYS A 10 1.27 -11.42 -12.98
N ILE A 11 0.28 -10.74 -12.41
CA ILE A 11 0.17 -10.52 -10.97
C ILE A 11 0.17 -11.88 -10.26
N THR A 12 1.12 -12.08 -9.35
CA THR A 12 1.17 -13.24 -8.46
C THR A 12 0.56 -12.87 -7.11
N TRP A 13 -0.47 -13.60 -6.68
CA TRP A 13 -1.17 -13.31 -5.42
C TRP A 13 -0.53 -14.06 -4.25
N HIS A 14 -0.12 -13.30 -3.24
CA HIS A 14 0.47 -13.83 -2.01
C HIS A 14 -0.48 -13.63 -0.84
N LEU A 15 -0.66 -14.66 -0.01
CA LEU A 15 -1.34 -14.52 1.28
C LEU A 15 -0.47 -13.65 2.19
N ALA A 16 -1.03 -12.54 2.67
CA ALA A 16 -0.31 -11.60 3.52
C ALA A 16 -0.62 -11.79 5.01
N CYS A 17 -1.90 -11.80 5.39
CA CYS A 17 -2.37 -11.90 6.77
C CYS A 17 -3.88 -12.21 6.83
N ARG A 18 -4.43 -12.39 8.03
CA ARG A 18 -5.88 -12.38 8.25
C ARG A 18 -6.36 -10.93 8.29
N ALA A 19 -7.59 -10.67 7.85
CA ALA A 19 -8.15 -9.31 7.85
C ALA A 19 -8.23 -8.72 9.27
N GLU A 20 -8.46 -9.56 10.27
CA GLU A 20 -8.51 -9.18 11.69
C GLU A 20 -7.14 -8.77 12.27
N ASP A 21 -6.05 -9.13 11.61
CA ASP A 21 -4.69 -8.72 12.02
C ASP A 21 -4.38 -7.26 11.64
N VAL A 22 -5.21 -6.65 10.78
CA VAL A 22 -5.03 -5.26 10.32
C VAL A 22 -6.02 -4.35 11.05
N PRO A 23 -5.54 -3.37 11.84
CA PRO A 23 -6.42 -2.46 12.58
C PRO A 23 -7.39 -1.72 11.67
N GLU A 24 -8.62 -1.53 12.14
CA GLU A 24 -9.58 -0.63 11.50
C GLU A 24 -9.00 0.78 11.39
N ASP A 25 -9.16 1.41 10.22
CA ASP A 25 -8.59 2.72 9.90
C ASP A 25 -7.08 2.83 10.15
N GLY A 26 -6.36 1.73 10.00
CA GLY A 26 -4.93 1.62 10.30
C GLY A 26 -4.19 0.73 9.32
N GLY A 27 -2.98 0.34 9.70
CA GLY A 27 -2.13 -0.52 8.89
C GLY A 27 -1.31 -1.54 9.67
N ALA A 28 -0.86 -2.55 8.95
CA ALA A 28 0.03 -3.60 9.39
C ALA A 28 1.13 -3.83 8.35
N CYS A 29 2.21 -4.52 8.73
CA CYS A 29 3.31 -4.84 7.83
C CYS A 29 3.38 -6.35 7.59
N ALA A 30 3.48 -6.77 6.33
CA ALA A 30 3.75 -8.15 5.93
C ALA A 30 5.12 -8.24 5.24
N LEU A 31 5.79 -9.39 5.37
CA LEU A 31 7.00 -9.72 4.63
C LEU A 31 6.65 -10.70 3.51
N ILE A 32 6.69 -10.24 2.27
CA ILE A 32 6.30 -11.01 1.07
C ILE A 32 7.47 -10.98 0.10
N GLU A 33 8.01 -12.14 -0.27
CA GLU A 33 9.18 -12.26 -1.17
C GLU A 33 10.36 -11.36 -0.77
N GLY A 34 10.62 -11.22 0.54
CA GLY A 34 11.68 -10.36 1.07
C GLY A 34 11.37 -8.86 1.08
N ARG A 35 10.18 -8.44 0.61
CA ARG A 35 9.70 -7.05 0.62
C ARG A 35 8.80 -6.79 1.83
N GLN A 36 9.02 -5.67 2.51
CA GLN A 36 8.11 -5.20 3.56
C GLN A 36 6.98 -4.39 2.93
N ILE A 37 5.78 -4.96 2.95
CA ILE A 37 4.57 -4.36 2.39
C ILE A 37 3.73 -3.81 3.53
N ALA A 38 3.39 -2.53 3.46
CA ALA A 38 2.41 -1.91 4.35
C ALA A 38 1.01 -2.16 3.79
N ILE A 39 0.12 -2.71 4.61
CA ILE A 39 -1.26 -3.05 4.26
C ILE A 39 -2.16 -2.18 5.12
N PHE A 40 -3.18 -1.57 4.52
CA PHE A 40 -4.08 -0.64 5.18
C PHE A 40 -5.53 -1.08 5.03
N ASN A 41 -6.27 -1.06 6.14
CA ASN A 41 -7.71 -1.31 6.19
C ASN A 41 -8.44 0.02 6.39
N PHE A 42 -8.93 0.63 5.31
CA PHE A 42 -9.63 1.91 5.36
C PHE A 42 -11.13 1.68 5.49
N THR A 43 -11.55 1.19 6.66
CA THR A 43 -12.93 0.79 6.96
C THR A 43 -13.95 1.90 6.72
N ARG A 44 -13.64 3.16 7.04
CA ARG A 44 -14.52 4.31 6.75
C ARG A 44 -14.85 4.51 5.27
N ARG A 45 -14.05 3.94 4.38
CA ARG A 45 -14.25 3.97 2.92
C ARG A 45 -14.58 2.60 2.33
N ASN A 46 -14.57 1.55 3.16
CA ASN A 46 -14.68 0.16 2.73
C ASN A 46 -13.64 -0.21 1.65
N GLU A 47 -12.41 0.28 1.81
CA GLU A 47 -11.31 0.11 0.85
C GLU A 47 -10.07 -0.50 1.53
N TRP A 48 -9.31 -1.28 0.78
CA TRP A 48 -8.03 -1.87 1.20
C TRP A 48 -6.91 -1.39 0.29
N TYR A 49 -5.74 -1.15 0.87
CA TYR A 49 -4.56 -0.67 0.13
C TYR A 49 -3.31 -1.39 0.57
N ALA A 50 -2.35 -1.50 -0.33
CA ALA A 50 -1.01 -1.96 -0.01
C ALA A 50 0.04 -1.11 -0.72
N THR A 51 1.12 -0.80 -0.02
CA THR A 51 2.25 -0.01 -0.55
C THR A 51 3.57 -0.56 -0.04
N ASP A 52 4.68 0.00 -0.53
CA ASP A 52 5.96 -0.16 0.17
C ASP A 52 5.81 0.28 1.64
N ASN A 53 6.43 -0.45 2.56
CA ASN A 53 6.54 0.00 3.95
C ASN A 53 7.61 1.08 4.14
N GLN A 54 8.54 1.19 3.19
CA GLN A 54 9.63 2.17 3.25
C GLN A 54 9.13 3.57 2.86
N CYS A 55 9.33 4.54 3.75
CA CYS A 55 9.17 5.95 3.40
C CYS A 55 10.40 6.41 2.61
N PRO A 56 10.26 6.87 1.35
CA PRO A 56 11.39 7.21 0.48
C PRO A 56 12.16 8.45 0.96
N HIS A 57 11.53 9.32 1.77
CA HIS A 57 12.14 10.55 2.28
C HIS A 57 13.40 10.29 3.13
N ARG A 58 13.36 9.31 4.03
CA ARG A 58 14.49 8.96 4.93
C ARG A 58 14.79 7.46 4.95
N GLN A 59 14.23 6.73 3.98
CA GLN A 59 14.47 5.30 3.76
C GLN A 59 14.11 4.41 4.98
N GLN A 60 13.11 4.84 5.76
CA GLN A 60 12.68 4.15 6.99
C GLN A 60 11.47 3.25 6.74
N MET A 61 11.51 2.01 7.24
CA MET A 61 10.42 1.03 7.19
C MET A 61 9.34 1.38 8.23
N ALA A 62 8.41 2.26 7.85
CA ALA A 62 7.54 2.96 8.81
C ALA A 62 6.11 3.24 8.33
N LEU A 63 5.81 3.08 7.04
CA LEU A 63 4.52 3.53 6.49
C LEU A 63 3.33 2.73 7.01
N ALA A 64 3.50 1.45 7.35
CA ALA A 64 2.46 0.65 7.98
C ALA A 64 1.93 1.24 9.31
N ARG A 65 2.74 2.07 9.99
CA ARG A 65 2.37 2.78 11.22
C ARG A 65 1.89 4.22 10.97
N GLY A 66 1.78 4.60 9.71
CA GLY A 66 1.33 5.92 9.30
C GLY A 66 -0.15 6.11 9.55
N MET A 67 -0.55 7.37 9.74
CA MET A 67 -1.96 7.72 9.87
C MET A 67 -2.57 7.78 8.47
N ILE A 68 -3.63 7.00 8.24
CA ILE A 68 -4.37 7.06 6.98
C ILE A 68 -5.52 8.07 7.06
N GLY A 69 -5.90 8.60 5.91
CA GLY A 69 -7.00 9.56 5.78
C GLY A 69 -7.20 9.97 4.33
N SER A 70 -7.86 11.10 4.10
CA SER A 70 -8.08 11.63 2.76
C SER A 70 -7.59 13.07 2.63
N GLN A 71 -7.17 13.46 1.43
CA GLN A 71 -6.89 14.84 1.03
C GLN A 71 -7.65 15.11 -0.26
N LEU A 72 -8.72 15.91 -0.20
CA LEU A 72 -9.61 16.14 -1.34
C LEU A 72 -10.06 14.81 -1.98
N ASP A 73 -10.57 13.90 -1.16
CA ASP A 73 -10.98 12.52 -1.51
C ASP A 73 -9.88 11.52 -1.89
N GLU A 74 -8.64 11.98 -2.08
CA GLU A 74 -7.51 11.08 -2.35
C GLU A 74 -7.10 10.34 -1.07
N PRO A 75 -7.20 9.00 -1.01
CA PRO A 75 -6.76 8.22 0.16
C PRO A 75 -5.25 8.32 0.31
N LYS A 76 -4.78 8.57 1.52
CA LYS A 76 -3.36 8.80 1.80
C LYS A 76 -2.90 8.15 3.09
N VAL A 77 -1.60 7.90 3.16
CA VAL A 77 -0.88 7.61 4.41
C VAL A 77 0.09 8.76 4.71
N ALA A 78 0.11 9.21 5.96
CA ALA A 78 1.11 10.15 6.45
C ALA A 78 2.23 9.37 7.17
N CYS A 79 3.48 9.52 6.70
CA CYS A 79 4.64 8.96 7.37
C CYS A 79 4.67 9.40 8.84
N PRO A 80 4.79 8.47 9.81
CA PRO A 80 4.66 8.80 11.23
C PRO A 80 5.76 9.74 11.73
N PHE A 81 6.94 9.68 11.11
CA PHE A 81 8.10 10.47 11.53
C PHE A 81 8.16 11.87 10.91
N HIS A 82 7.92 12.00 9.61
CA HIS A 82 8.22 13.23 8.86
C HIS A 82 6.99 13.87 8.19
N LYS A 83 5.81 13.28 8.40
CA LYS A 83 4.52 13.79 7.92
C LYS A 83 4.38 13.96 6.40
N LYS A 84 5.36 13.49 5.62
CA LYS A 84 5.21 13.30 4.18
C LYS A 84 4.03 12.38 3.92
N THR A 85 3.13 12.84 3.08
CA THR A 85 1.92 12.13 2.69
C THR A 85 2.10 11.48 1.33
N PHE A 86 1.59 10.26 1.20
CA PHE A 86 1.63 9.50 -0.04
C PHE A 86 0.22 9.01 -0.36
N SER A 87 -0.18 9.10 -1.62
CA SER A 87 -1.41 8.48 -2.11
C SER A 87 -1.34 6.97 -1.89
N LEU A 88 -2.40 6.40 -1.33
CA LEU A 88 -2.59 4.96 -1.22
C LEU A 88 -3.10 4.34 -2.54
N ARG A 89 -3.55 5.17 -3.48
CA ARG A 89 -4.06 4.75 -4.79
C ARG A 89 -2.93 4.58 -5.80
N ASP A 90 -2.07 5.59 -5.95
CA ASP A 90 -1.05 5.66 -6.99
C ASP A 90 0.37 5.88 -6.47
N GLY A 91 0.56 6.02 -5.16
CA GLY A 91 1.86 6.15 -4.52
C GLY A 91 2.51 7.52 -4.62
N SER A 92 1.89 8.49 -5.30
CA SER A 92 2.42 9.84 -5.45
C SER A 92 2.59 10.57 -4.12
N CYS A 93 3.65 11.36 -3.97
CA CYS A 93 3.79 12.22 -2.80
C CYS A 93 2.87 13.44 -2.91
N LEU A 94 1.98 13.59 -1.93
CA LEU A 94 1.00 14.69 -1.89
C LEU A 94 1.54 15.93 -1.15
N SER A 95 2.79 15.88 -0.69
CA SER A 95 3.46 16.97 0.05
C SER A 95 4.33 17.88 -0.84
N GLY A 96 4.30 17.71 -2.16
CA GLY A 96 4.98 18.56 -3.13
C GLY A 96 6.41 18.14 -3.51
N ASP A 97 6.96 17.09 -2.91
CA ASP A 97 8.25 16.53 -3.32
C ASP A 97 8.09 15.49 -4.44
N ALA A 98 9.14 15.27 -5.22
CA ALA A 98 9.20 14.23 -6.25
C ALA A 98 9.48 12.82 -5.69
N TYR A 99 8.80 12.44 -4.60
CA TYR A 99 8.85 11.07 -4.06
C TYR A 99 7.67 10.24 -4.55
N ARG A 100 7.88 8.92 -4.64
CA ARG A 100 6.85 7.94 -4.94
C ARG A 100 7.10 6.66 -4.15
N ILE A 101 6.02 5.97 -3.77
CA ILE A 101 6.06 4.59 -3.26
C ILE A 101 5.36 3.67 -4.26
N GLU A 102 5.74 2.40 -4.30
CA GLU A 102 4.99 1.42 -5.08
C GLU A 102 3.66 1.11 -4.40
N THR A 103 2.62 0.86 -5.20
CA THR A 103 1.32 0.39 -4.72
C THR A 103 1.04 -0.99 -5.27
N TYR A 104 0.38 -1.81 -4.46
CA TYR A 104 0.14 -3.21 -4.78
C TYR A 104 -1.36 -3.50 -4.74
N PRO A 105 -1.91 -4.27 -5.70
CA PRO A 105 -3.30 -4.65 -5.66
C PRO A 105 -3.59 -5.52 -4.45
N VAL A 106 -4.72 -5.26 -3.78
CA VAL A 106 -5.17 -6.02 -2.61
C VAL A 106 -6.47 -6.75 -2.93
N ARG A 107 -6.59 -7.98 -2.44
CA ARG A 107 -7.84 -8.75 -2.49
C ARG A 107 -8.11 -9.33 -1.11
N VAL A 108 -9.34 -9.17 -0.62
CA VAL A 108 -9.80 -9.81 0.62
C VAL A 108 -10.82 -10.89 0.26
N LYS A 109 -10.60 -12.11 0.72
CA LYS A 109 -11.49 -13.25 0.49
C LYS A 109 -11.55 -14.12 1.73
N GLU A 110 -12.76 -14.43 2.21
CA GLU A 110 -12.98 -15.34 3.35
C GLU A 110 -12.16 -14.95 4.60
N GLY A 111 -12.04 -13.63 4.86
CA GLY A 111 -11.27 -13.11 6.00
C GLY A 111 -9.75 -13.12 5.82
N LEU A 112 -9.25 -13.46 4.63
CA LEU A 112 -7.82 -13.46 4.30
C LEU A 112 -7.48 -12.31 3.36
N VAL A 113 -6.35 -11.64 3.61
CA VAL A 113 -5.83 -10.53 2.80
C VAL A 113 -4.71 -11.05 1.89
N TYR A 114 -4.84 -10.79 0.60
CA TYR A 114 -3.87 -11.12 -0.42
C TYR A 114 -3.32 -9.85 -1.06
N VAL A 115 -2.01 -9.84 -1.35
CA VAL A 115 -1.32 -8.78 -2.07
C VAL A 115 -0.80 -9.36 -3.38
N GLY A 116 -1.02 -8.66 -4.49
CA GLY A 116 -0.46 -9.02 -5.78
C GLY A 116 0.89 -8.34 -6.01
N LEU A 117 1.89 -9.13 -6.41
CA LEU A 117 3.22 -8.65 -6.86
C LEU A 117 3.39 -8.87 -8.36
#